data_AF-A0AAE0BIQ2-F1
#
_entry.id   AF-A0AAE0BIQ2-F1
#
_cell.length_a   1.000
_cell.length_b   1.000
_cell.length_c   1.000
_cell.angle_alpha   90.00
_cell.angle_beta   90.00
_cell.angle_gamma   90.00
#
_symmetry.space_group_name_H-M   'P 1'
#
loop_
_entity.id
_entity.type
_entity.pdbx_description
1 polymer ?
#
loop_
_entity_poly.entity_id
_entity_poly.type
_entity_poly.pdbx_seq_one_letter_code
_entity_poly.pdbx_strand_id
1 'polypeptide(L)'
;MQHREEVAIEERVKNSASVIAIITDGGGQSEVHSFLNEINLSQFADKLAELGMSTLEDLQDVNKDILAIDVGLSKLEINKFARNYAEVRPAGTPTS
;
A
#
# COMPACT_ATOMS: atom_id res chain seq x y z
N MET A 1 41.40 16.34 31.42
CA MET A 1 39.99 15.97 31.65
C MET A 1 39.18 17.26 31.79
N GLN A 2 38.51 17.67 30.71
CA GLN A 2 37.60 18.83 30.63
C GLN A 2 36.45 18.33 29.73
N HIS A 3 35.33 17.87 30.29
CA HIS A 3 34.07 18.59 30.57
C HIS A 3 33.40 19.25 29.37
N ARG A 4 32.19 18.73 29.09
CA ARG A 4 31.04 19.30 28.34
C ARG A 4 31.15 19.37 26.82
N GLU A 5 30.43 18.46 26.17
CA GLU A 5 29.44 18.88 25.18
C GLU A 5 28.18 18.02 25.30
N GLU A 6 27.10 18.74 25.54
CA GLU A 6 25.73 18.34 25.75
C GLU A 6 25.07 18.37 24.37
N VAL A 7 24.66 17.21 23.84
CA VAL A 7 23.75 17.18 22.68
C VAL A 7 22.64 16.20 22.99
N ALA A 8 21.61 16.75 23.63
CA ALA A 8 20.28 16.16 23.64
C ALA A 8 19.78 16.11 22.19
N ILE A 9 19.76 14.91 21.60
CA ILE A 9 18.99 14.66 20.38
C ILE A 9 17.56 14.40 20.83
N GLU A 10 16.87 15.49 21.17
CA GLU A 10 15.42 15.50 21.39
C GLU A 10 14.70 15.16 20.08
N GLU A 11 14.07 13.99 20.09
CA GLU A 11 12.67 13.76 19.72
C GLU A 11 12.02 14.78 18.76
N ARG A 12 12.33 14.73 17.45
CA ARG A 12 11.45 15.26 16.39
C ARG A 12 11.49 14.41 15.11
N VAL A 13 11.05 13.16 15.21
CA VAL A 13 10.53 12.41 14.05
C VAL A 13 9.03 12.16 14.25
N LYS A 14 8.29 13.27 14.37
CA LYS A 14 6.82 13.31 14.35
C LYS A 14 6.37 14.43 13.40
N ASN A 15 6.83 14.46 12.14
CA ASN A 15 6.18 15.29 11.12
C ASN A 15 6.55 15.03 9.64
N SER A 16 6.75 13.79 9.20
CA SER A 16 6.94 13.55 7.74
C SER A 16 6.11 12.37 7.26
N ALA A 17 4.79 12.48 7.43
CA ALA A 17 3.80 11.61 6.80
C ALA A 17 3.46 12.06 5.36
N SER A 18 4.35 12.76 4.66
CA SER A 18 4.10 13.20 3.28
C SER A 18 5.36 13.24 2.43
N VAL A 19 6.07 12.13 2.36
CA VAL A 19 6.95 11.86 1.20
C VAL A 19 6.41 10.61 0.52
N ILE A 20 5.31 10.78 -0.20
CA ILE A 20 4.83 9.82 -1.20
C ILE A 20 5.58 10.12 -2.49
N ALA A 21 6.16 9.04 -3.06
CA ALA A 21 6.82 8.93 -4.37
C ALA A 21 8.12 9.76 -4.49
N ILE A 22 9.25 9.25 -4.98
CA ILE A 22 9.43 8.43 -6.17
C ILE A 22 10.71 7.60 -5.96
N ILE A 23 10.62 6.28 -5.79
CA ILE A 23 11.74 5.36 -6.05
C ILE A 23 11.18 4.20 -6.85
N THR A 24 11.06 4.39 -8.16
CA THR A 24 10.94 3.30 -9.13
C THR A 24 11.93 3.56 -10.26
N ASP A 25 13.21 3.49 -9.91
CA ASP A 25 14.28 3.13 -10.83
C ASP A 25 14.91 1.84 -10.30
N GLY A 26 14.67 0.73 -11.01
CA GLY A 26 15.51 -0.47 -10.92
C GLY A 26 15.31 -1.48 -9.78
N GLY A 27 14.31 -1.34 -8.90
CA GLY A 27 13.98 -2.35 -7.88
C GLY A 27 12.48 -2.63 -7.85
N GLY A 28 12.06 -3.75 -8.43
CA GLY A 28 10.65 -4.08 -8.72
C GLY A 28 9.73 -4.03 -7.50
N GLN A 29 9.12 -2.87 -7.24
CA GLN A 29 7.91 -2.81 -6.44
C GLN A 29 6.76 -3.35 -7.32
N SER A 30 6.04 -4.34 -6.79
CA SER A 30 4.86 -4.90 -7.45
C SER A 30 3.84 -3.81 -7.80
N GLU A 31 3.14 -3.95 -8.93
CA GLU A 31 2.05 -3.06 -9.33
C GLU A 31 0.99 -2.92 -8.22
N VAL A 32 0.76 -4.00 -7.45
CA VAL A 32 -0.12 -4.02 -6.28
C VAL A 32 0.40 -3.09 -5.19
N HIS A 33 1.70 -3.10 -4.90
CA HIS A 33 2.30 -2.21 -3.90
C HIS A 33 2.14 -0.74 -4.28
N SER A 34 2.33 -0.42 -5.57
CA SER A 34 2.15 0.95 -6.08
C SER A 34 0.69 1.41 -5.95
N PHE A 35 -0.27 0.58 -6.39
CA PHE A 35 -1.70 0.86 -6.24
C PHE A 35 -2.11 1.07 -4.78
N LEU A 36 -1.69 0.17 -3.88
CA LEU A 36 -2.01 0.27 -2.47
C LEU A 36 -1.40 1.52 -1.84
N ASN A 37 -0.19 1.90 -2.26
CA ASN A 37 0.45 3.12 -1.79
C ASN A 37 -0.34 4.38 -2.18
N GLU A 38 -0.86 4.46 -3.40
CA GLU A 38 -1.70 5.59 -3.84
C GLU A 38 -2.97 5.76 -2.99
N ILE A 39 -3.51 4.66 -2.48
CA ILE A 39 -4.71 4.66 -1.63
C ILE A 39 -4.39 4.58 -0.13
N ASN A 40 -3.15 4.80 0.29
CA ASN A 40 -2.70 4.71 1.69
C ASN A 40 -3.02 3.36 2.36
N LEU A 41 -2.96 2.26 1.59
CA LEU A 41 -3.15 0.88 2.03
C LEU A 41 -1.87 0.03 1.84
N SER A 42 -0.70 0.65 1.61
CA SER A 42 0.58 -0.05 1.36
C SER A 42 0.97 -1.03 2.48
N GLN A 43 0.52 -0.77 3.71
CA GLN A 43 0.69 -1.69 4.85
C GLN A 43 0.06 -3.08 4.65
N PHE A 44 -0.84 -3.23 3.69
CA PHE A 44 -1.49 -4.50 3.35
C PHE A 44 -0.86 -5.20 2.13
N ALA A 45 0.14 -4.59 1.49
CA ALA A 45 0.78 -5.11 0.29
C ALA A 45 1.48 -6.45 0.55
N ASP A 46 2.19 -6.57 1.68
CA ASP A 46 2.87 -7.81 2.05
C ASP A 46 1.88 -8.96 2.22
N LYS A 47 0.73 -8.71 2.85
CA LYS A 47 -0.32 -9.72 3.03
C LYS A 47 -0.94 -10.15 1.70
N LEU A 48 -1.16 -9.22 0.79
CA LEU A 48 -1.64 -9.55 -0.56
C LEU A 48 -0.59 -10.36 -1.33
N ALA A 49 0.70 -10.02 -1.18
CA ALA A 49 1.80 -10.80 -1.76
C ALA A 49 1.91 -12.21 -1.16
N GLU A 50 1.67 -12.39 0.15
CA GLU A 50 1.60 -13.71 0.81
C GLU A 50 0.47 -14.58 0.26
N LEU A 51 -0.63 -13.96 -0.18
CA LEU A 51 -1.74 -14.64 -0.86
C LEU A 51 -1.48 -14.91 -2.36
N GLY A 52 -0.29 -14.56 -2.86
CA GLY A 52 0.09 -14.69 -4.26
C GLY A 52 -0.44 -13.58 -5.17
N MET A 53 -1.02 -12.51 -4.60
CA MET A 53 -1.56 -11.38 -5.35
C MET A 53 -0.44 -10.38 -5.61
N SER A 54 0.22 -10.57 -6.75
CA SER A 54 1.43 -9.83 -7.11
C SER A 54 1.21 -8.85 -8.27
N THR A 55 0.08 -8.96 -8.96
CA THR A 55 -0.32 -8.10 -10.08
C THR A 55 -1.72 -7.52 -9.86
N LEU A 56 -2.07 -6.47 -10.60
CA LEU A 56 -3.43 -5.90 -10.57
C LEU A 56 -4.49 -6.85 -11.15
N GLU A 57 -4.09 -7.79 -12.02
CA GLU A 57 -4.98 -8.81 -12.57
C GLU A 57 -5.37 -9.83 -11.49
N ASP A 58 -4.43 -10.23 -10.62
CA ASP A 58 -4.71 -11.13 -9.49
C ASP A 58 -5.77 -10.53 -8.54
N LEU A 59 -5.83 -9.20 -8.45
CA LEU A 59 -6.80 -8.47 -7.62
C LEU A 59 -8.24 -8.53 -8.18
N GLN A 60 -8.43 -8.95 -9.43
CA GLN A 60 -9.76 -9.03 -10.05
C GLN A 60 -10.63 -10.09 -9.38
N ASP A 61 -10.03 -11.22 -9.00
CA ASP A 61 -10.71 -12.35 -8.37
C ASP A 61 -10.83 -12.20 -6.84
N VAL A 62 -10.31 -11.09 -6.30
CA VAL A 62 -10.31 -10.83 -4.86
C VAL A 62 -11.69 -10.36 -4.43
N ASN A 63 -12.38 -11.25 -3.72
CA ASN A 63 -13.64 -10.91 -3.09
C ASN A 63 -13.41 -10.12 -1.79
N LYS A 64 -14.49 -9.50 -1.29
CA LYS A 64 -14.45 -8.69 -0.05
C LYS A 64 -14.12 -9.53 1.19
N ASP A 65 -14.41 -10.83 1.16
CA ASP A 65 -14.17 -11.72 2.29
C ASP A 65 -12.67 -12.00 2.44
N ILE A 66 -11.94 -12.20 1.34
CA ILE A 66 -10.47 -12.35 1.37
C ILE A 66 -9.82 -11.06 1.90
N LEU A 67 -10.28 -9.90 1.43
CA LEU A 67 -9.80 -8.62 1.96
C LEU A 67 -10.11 -8.45 3.45
N ALA A 68 -11.28 -8.87 3.91
CA ALA A 68 -11.69 -8.70 5.30
C ALA A 68 -11.03 -9.72 6.25
N ILE A 69 -10.90 -10.97 5.83
CA ILE A 69 -10.51 -12.11 6.67
C ILE A 69 -9.01 -12.35 6.57
N ASP A 70 -8.50 -12.54 5.36
CA ASP A 70 -7.10 -12.92 5.13
C ASP A 70 -6.17 -11.70 5.21
N VAL A 71 -6.58 -10.58 4.60
CA VAL A 71 -5.79 -9.34 4.60
C VAL A 71 -6.09 -8.49 5.84
N GLY A 72 -7.32 -8.55 6.37
CA GLY A 72 -7.73 -7.82 7.57
C GLY A 72 -8.13 -6.37 7.33
N LEU A 73 -8.57 -6.01 6.11
CA LEU A 73 -9.09 -4.68 5.81
C LEU A 73 -10.42 -4.46 6.53
N SER A 74 -10.60 -3.26 7.06
CA SER A 74 -11.90 -2.79 7.54
C SER A 74 -12.86 -2.53 6.38
N LYS A 75 -14.17 -2.44 6.68
CA LYS A 75 -15.21 -2.12 5.68
C LYS A 75 -14.91 -0.82 4.91
N LEU A 76 -14.33 0.18 5.56
CA LEU A 76 -13.98 1.46 4.93
C LEU A 76 -12.82 1.29 3.95
N GLU A 77 -11.79 0.53 4.33
CA GLU A 77 -10.62 0.24 3.50
C GLU A 77 -11.02 -0.64 2.30
N ILE A 78 -11.90 -1.63 2.49
CA ILE A 78 -12.45 -2.45 1.40
C ILE A 78 -13.21 -1.57 0.39
N ASN A 79 -14.03 -0.64 0.88
CA ASN A 79 -14.74 0.27 -0.01
C ASN A 79 -13.78 1.20 -0.77
N LYS A 80 -12.72 1.68 -0.10
CA LYS A 80 -11.68 2.49 -0.73
C LYS A 80 -10.94 1.69 -1.80
N PHE A 81 -10.51 0.47 -1.47
CA PHE A 81 -9.86 -0.46 -2.38
C PHE A 81 -10.74 -0.70 -3.61
N ALA A 82 -12.00 -1.13 -3.43
CA ALA A 82 -12.89 -1.45 -4.54
C ALA A 82 -13.18 -0.25 -5.44
N ARG A 83 -13.34 0.95 -4.86
CA ARG A 83 -13.57 2.18 -5.62
C ARG A 83 -12.38 2.56 -6.47
N ASN A 84 -11.18 2.59 -5.89
CA ASN A 84 -9.97 2.99 -6.62
C ASN A 84 -9.54 1.92 -7.61
N TYR A 85 -9.69 0.64 -7.28
CA TYR A 85 -9.43 -0.47 -8.20
C TYR A 85 -10.30 -0.37 -9.46
N ALA A 86 -11.58 0.03 -9.33
CA ALA A 86 -12.45 0.27 -10.48
C ALA A 86 -11.99 1.44 -11.37
N GLU A 87 -11.24 2.41 -10.83
CA GLU A 87 -10.70 3.56 -11.58
C GLU A 87 -9.39 3.22 -12.31
N VAL A 88 -8.54 2.35 -11.74
CA VAL A 88 -7.32 1.86 -12.40
C VAL A 88 -7.55 0.63 -13.27
N ARG A 89 -8.71 -0.03 -13.19
CA ARG A 89 -9.03 -1.17 -14.04
C ARG A 89 -8.99 -0.73 -15.52
N PRO A 90 -8.13 -1.33 -16.37
CA PRO A 90 -8.16 -1.03 -17.79
C PRO A 90 -9.56 -1.35 -18.32
N ALA A 91 -10.20 -0.38 -18.96
CA ALA A 91 -11.48 -0.54 -19.64
C ALA A 91 -11.31 -1.50 -20.83
N GLY A 92 -11.29 -2.81 -20.58
CA GLY A 92 -10.82 -3.78 -21.57
C GLY A 92 -11.58 -5.12 -21.66
N THR A 93 -12.33 -5.54 -20.65
CA THR A 93 -13.14 -6.76 -20.76
C THR A 93 -14.63 -6.42 -20.71
N PRO A 94 -15.32 -6.36 -21.87
CA PRO A 94 -16.77 -6.41 -21.88
C PRO A 94 -17.18 -7.77 -21.31
N THR A 95 -17.92 -7.75 -20.21
CA THR A 95 -18.72 -8.90 -19.79
C THR A 95 -19.69 -9.22 -20.94
N SER A 96 -19.36 -10.24 -21.74
CA SER A 96 -20.29 -10.84 -22.70
C SER A 96 -21.29 -11.75 -21.97
#